data_AF-A0A9X8E9J4-F1
#
_entry.id   AF-A0A9X8E9J4-F1
#
_cell.length_a   1.000
_cell.length_b   1.000
_cell.length_c   1.000
_cell.angle_alpha   90.00
_cell.angle_beta   90.00
_cell.angle_gamma   90.00
#
_symmetry.space_group_name_H-M   'P 1'
#
loop_
_entity.id
_entity.type
_entity.pdbx_description
1 polymer ?
#
loop_
_entity_poly.entity_id
_entity_poly.type
_entity_poly.pdbx_seq_one_letter_code
_entity_poly.pdbx_strand_id
1 'polypeptide(L)'
;MKSLERAGVEVKVISPEPSVIQPYGQAPVLKVNRQVQFTLVTLDTPCGPLALRGLKAWVDSSSNVAELLISRAVMERLGFSEDELLSHAFAKQEVWDVSDVTSRLRWQVSAA
;
A
#
# COMPACT_ATOMS: atom_id res chain seq x y z
N MET A 1 7.32 6.52 10.91
CA MET A 1 8.34 7.52 10.52
C MET A 1 9.57 7.54 11.41
N LYS A 2 9.44 7.66 12.74
CA LYS A 2 10.61 7.70 13.64
C LYS A 2 11.58 6.54 13.42
N SER A 3 11.06 5.36 13.07
CA SER A 3 11.86 4.18 12.69
C SER A 3 12.56 4.33 11.32
N LEU A 4 11.90 4.92 10.32
CA LEU A 4 12.47 5.19 8.99
C LEU A 4 13.53 6.30 9.03
N GLU A 5 13.26 7.37 9.79
CA GLU A 5 14.22 8.46 10.05
C GLU A 5 15.43 7.94 10.84
N ARG A 6 15.22 7.08 11.85
CA ARG A 6 16.32 6.40 12.56
C ARG A 6 17.14 5.47 11.68
N ALA A 7 16.53 4.88 10.66
CA ALA A 7 17.20 4.04 9.67
C ALA A 7 17.94 4.86 8.58
N GLY A 8 17.89 6.20 8.65
CA GLY A 8 18.55 7.06 7.66
C GLY A 8 17.86 7.06 6.29
N VAL A 9 16.60 6.61 6.22
CA VAL A 9 15.83 6.62 4.97
C VAL A 9 15.51 8.06 4.62
N GLU A 10 16.07 8.52 3.50
CA GLU A 10 15.81 9.87 2.99
C GLU A 10 14.39 9.91 2.39
N VAL A 11 13.52 10.68 3.02
CA VAL A 11 12.11 10.80 2.64
C VAL A 11 11.80 12.24 2.28
N LYS A 12 11.41 12.47 1.03
CA LYS A 12 10.99 13.80 0.58
C LYS A 12 9.52 14.02 0.93
N VAL A 13 9.22 15.01 1.77
CA VAL A 13 7.83 15.40 2.03
C VAL A 13 7.28 16.14 0.81
N ILE A 14 6.15 15.66 0.28
CA ILE A 14 5.45 16.27 -0.86
C ILE A 14 4.37 17.23 -0.34
N SER A 15 3.57 16.77 0.61
CA SER A 15 2.55 17.58 1.28
C SER A 15 2.61 17.32 2.78
N PRO A 16 2.81 18.34 3.61
CA PRO A 16 2.79 18.20 5.07
C PRO A 16 1.37 18.21 5.65
N GLU A 17 0.35 18.51 4.84
CA GLU A 17 -1.02 18.69 5.32
C GLU A 17 -1.71 17.34 5.54
N PRO A 18 -2.37 17.14 6.70
CA PRO A 18 -3.22 16.00 6.92
C PRO A 18 -4.32 15.93 5.87
N SER A 19 -4.57 14.72 5.39
CA SER A 19 -5.61 14.44 4.41
C SER A 19 -6.44 13.24 4.85
N VAL A 20 -7.55 13.09 4.15
CA VAL A 20 -8.53 12.04 4.40
C VAL A 20 -8.68 11.25 3.11
N ILE A 21 -8.35 9.96 3.18
CA ILE A 21 -8.59 9.03 2.08
C ILE A 21 -9.86 8.26 2.41
N GLN A 22 -10.84 8.35 1.51
CA GLN A 22 -12.06 7.56 1.60
C GLN A 22 -11.88 6.31 0.73
N PRO A 23 -11.70 5.11 1.33
CA PRO A 23 -11.64 3.90 0.54
C PRO A 23 -13.00 3.62 -0.10
N TYR A 24 -13.02 2.80 -1.15
CA TYR A 24 -14.26 2.34 -1.74
C TYR A 24 -15.08 1.51 -0.74
N GLY A 25 -16.40 1.67 -0.75
CA GLY A 25 -17.34 0.94 0.10
C GLY A 25 -17.54 1.56 1.50
N GLN A 26 -18.00 0.75 2.46
CA GLN A 26 -18.24 1.17 3.85
C GLN A 26 -17.00 1.07 4.74
N ALA A 27 -15.81 1.07 4.13
CA ALA A 27 -14.56 0.99 4.87
C ALA A 27 -14.33 2.27 5.69
N PRO A 28 -13.72 2.17 6.89
CA PRO A 28 -13.39 3.34 7.69
C PRO A 28 -12.51 4.32 6.93
N VAL A 29 -12.79 5.59 7.14
CA VAL A 29 -12.03 6.71 6.59
C VAL A 29 -10.58 6.63 7.10
N LEU A 30 -9.61 6.66 6.18
CA LEU A 30 -8.20 6.64 6.51
C LEU A 30 -7.69 8.06 6.73
N LYS A 31 -7.27 8.36 7.96
CA LYS A 31 -6.65 9.63 8.31
C LYS A 31 -5.14 9.52 8.06
N VAL A 32 -4.63 10.33 7.14
CA VAL A 32 -3.21 10.36 6.79
C VAL A 32 -2.65 11.74 7.12
N ASN A 33 -1.42 11.81 7.62
CA ASN A 33 -0.88 13.07 8.15
C ASN A 33 -0.07 13.84 7.12
N ARG A 34 0.44 13.16 6.09
CA ARG A 34 1.33 13.73 5.08
C ARG A 34 1.45 12.81 3.87
N GLN A 35 1.83 13.41 2.76
CA GLN A 35 2.27 12.71 1.57
C GLN A 35 3.79 12.81 1.47
N VAL A 36 4.43 11.67 1.19
CA VAL A 36 5.88 11.58 1.03
C VAL A 36 6.24 10.87 -0.25
N GLN A 37 7.44 11.13 -0.75
CA GLN A 37 8.07 10.39 -1.82
C GLN A 37 9.29 9.66 -1.25
N PHE A 38 9.26 8.34 -1.37
CA PHE A 38 10.41 7.50 -1.07
C PHE A 38 11.31 7.43 -2.30
N THR A 39 12.62 7.58 -2.09
CA THR A 39 13.61 7.39 -3.16
C THR A 39 13.58 5.96 -3.68
N LEU A 40 13.56 5.00 -2.77
CA LEU A 40 13.50 3.57 -3.04
C LEU A 40 12.75 2.86 -1.91
N VAL A 41 11.79 2.02 -2.25
CA VAL A 41 11.13 1.06 -1.35
C VAL A 41 11.38 -0.33 -1.91
N THR A 42 11.84 -1.26 -1.08
CA THR A 42 12.03 -2.65 -1.47
C THR A 42 10.99 -3.50 -0.76
N LEU A 43 10.22 -4.27 -1.51
CA LEU A 43 9.29 -5.26 -0.98
C LEU A 43 9.96 -6.63 -1.06
N ASP A 44 10.11 -7.27 0.09
CA ASP A 44 10.59 -8.66 0.13
C ASP A 44 9.45 -9.57 -0.34
N THR A 45 9.63 -10.19 -1.50
CA THR A 45 8.68 -11.17 -2.04
C THR A 45 9.32 -12.55 -2.07
N PRO A 46 8.53 -13.65 -2.02
CA PRO A 46 9.07 -15.01 -2.13
C PRO A 46 9.89 -15.26 -3.42
N CYS A 47 9.65 -14.46 -4.47
CA CYS A 47 10.37 -14.55 -5.74
C CYS A 47 11.60 -13.64 -5.82
N GLY A 48 11.93 -12.92 -4.73
CA GLY A 48 13.01 -11.94 -4.66
C GLY A 48 12.55 -10.52 -4.35
N PRO A 49 13.48 -9.58 -4.11
CA PRO A 49 13.15 -8.20 -3.77
C PRO A 49 12.56 -7.45 -4.97
N LEU A 50 11.43 -6.77 -4.74
CA LEU A 50 10.80 -5.86 -5.70
C LEU A 50 11.07 -4.40 -5.31
N ALA A 51 11.83 -3.69 -6.13
CA ALA A 51 12.24 -2.32 -5.90
C ALA A 51 11.30 -1.30 -6.57
N LEU A 52 10.70 -0.40 -5.78
CA LEU A 52 9.86 0.71 -6.22
C LEU A 52 10.60 2.04 -6.01
N ARG A 53 10.98 2.70 -7.11
CA ARG A 53 11.64 4.02 -7.06
C ARG A 53 10.63 5.15 -7.13
N GLY A 54 10.87 6.21 -6.37
CA GLY A 54 10.04 7.42 -6.40
C GLY A 54 8.60 7.20 -5.93
N LEU A 55 8.35 6.18 -5.10
CA LEU A 55 7.01 5.84 -4.64
C LEU A 55 6.43 7.00 -3.82
N LYS A 56 5.34 7.60 -4.31
CA LYS A 56 4.56 8.59 -3.57
C LYS A 56 3.53 7.86 -2.72
N ALA A 57 3.54 8.10 -1.42
CA ALA A 57 2.64 7.43 -0.48
C ALA A 57 2.08 8.43 0.53
N TRP A 58 0.84 8.18 0.92
CA TRP A 58 0.25 8.80 2.10
C TRP A 58 0.65 8.00 3.34
N VAL A 59 1.02 8.70 4.41
CA VAL A 59 1.48 8.06 5.64
C VAL A 59 0.57 8.40 6.80
N ASP A 60 0.07 7.37 7.48
CA ASP A 60 -0.47 7.47 8.84
C ASP A 60 0.67 7.23 9.86
N SER A 61 1.00 8.27 10.61
CA SER A 61 2.04 8.29 11.65
C SER A 61 1.48 8.06 13.05
N SER A 62 0.15 7.94 13.20
CA SER A 62 -0.49 7.62 14.47
C SER A 62 -0.43 6.12 14.78
N SER A 63 -0.35 5.29 13.74
CA SER A 63 -0.17 3.84 13.83
C SER A 63 1.31 3.47 13.82
N ASN A 64 1.68 2.48 14.64
CA ASN A 64 2.97 1.80 14.60
C ASN A 64 2.96 0.53 13.74
N VAL A 65 1.83 0.21 13.11
CA VAL A 65 1.69 -0.95 12.24
C VAL A 65 2.22 -0.63 10.85
N ALA A 66 3.08 -1.50 10.32
CA ALA A 66 3.56 -1.41 8.95
C ALA A 66 2.53 -2.04 8.00
N GLU A 67 1.67 -1.20 7.42
CA GLU A 67 0.72 -1.59 6.38
C GLU A 67 0.97 -0.75 5.13
N LEU A 68 0.99 -1.40 3.97
CA LEU A 68 1.15 -0.76 2.67
C LEU A 68 -0.08 -1.05 1.81
N LEU A 69 -0.75 0.02 1.38
CA LEU A 69 -1.78 -0.03 0.36
C LEU A 69 -1.18 0.45 -0.96
N ILE A 70 -1.22 -0.40 -1.99
CA ILE A 70 -0.73 -0.08 -3.32
C ILE A 70 -1.93 0.38 -4.16
N SER A 71 -1.84 1.57 -4.75
CA SER A 71 -2.90 2.10 -5.59
C SER A 71 -2.99 1.36 -6.93
N ARG A 72 -4.17 1.41 -7.56
CA ARG A 72 -4.40 0.83 -8.90
C ARG A 72 -3.33 1.26 -9.90
N ALA A 73 -3.02 2.55 -9.98
CA ALA A 73 -2.03 3.07 -10.92
C ALA A 73 -0.62 2.46 -10.72
N VAL A 74 -0.24 2.14 -9.48
CA VAL A 74 1.02 1.45 -9.20
C VAL A 74 0.94 -0.02 -9.60
N MET A 75 -0.17 -0.70 -9.33
CA MET A 75 -0.40 -2.09 -9.75
C MET A 75 -0.34 -2.24 -11.29
N GLU A 76 -1.03 -1.36 -12.01
CA GLU A 76 -1.00 -1.29 -13.48
C GLU A 76 0.41 -1.09 -14.00
N ARG A 77 1.19 -0.21 -13.35
CA ARG A 77 2.59 0.03 -13.73
C ARG A 77 3.50 -1.19 -13.48
N LEU A 78 3.14 -2.04 -12.52
CA LEU A 78 3.80 -3.31 -12.24
C LEU A 78 3.35 -4.45 -13.17
N GLY A 79 2.42 -4.18 -14.10
CA GLY A 79 1.93 -5.15 -15.06
C GLY A 79 0.71 -5.95 -14.59
N PHE A 80 0.10 -5.57 -13.46
CA PHE A 80 -1.15 -6.19 -13.01
C PHE A 80 -2.36 -5.48 -13.61
N SER A 81 -3.35 -6.25 -14.06
CA SER A 81 -4.63 -5.72 -14.54
C SER A 81 -5.74 -6.11 -13.57
N GLU A 82 -6.50 -5.12 -13.10
CA GLU A 82 -7.70 -5.38 -12.28
C GLU A 82 -8.77 -6.13 -13.08
N ASP A 83 -8.98 -5.76 -14.35
CA ASP A 83 -9.92 -6.43 -15.22
C ASP A 83 -9.52 -7.89 -15.46
N GLU A 84 -8.23 -8.15 -15.64
CA GLU A 84 -7.72 -9.51 -15.77
C GLU A 84 -7.89 -10.29 -14.46
N LEU A 85 -7.55 -9.69 -13.31
CA LEU A 85 -7.73 -10.32 -12.00
C LEU A 85 -9.20 -10.68 -11.75
N LEU A 86 -10.12 -9.74 -11.97
CA LEU A 86 -11.55 -9.92 -11.73
C LEU A 86 -12.18 -10.89 -12.74
N SER A 87 -11.80 -10.82 -14.02
CA SER A 87 -12.29 -11.77 -15.03
C SER A 87 -11.83 -13.20 -14.73
N HIS A 88 -10.59 -13.40 -14.28
CA HIS A 88 -10.10 -14.70 -13.84
C HIS A 88 -10.83 -15.19 -12.58
N ALA A 89 -11.14 -14.31 -11.62
CA ALA A 89 -11.91 -14.67 -10.44
C ALA A 89 -13.33 -15.09 -10.81
N PHE A 90 -14.00 -14.31 -11.66
CA PHE A 90 -15.34 -14.60 -12.17
C PHE A 90 -15.40 -15.92 -12.94
N ALA A 91 -14.41 -16.18 -13.81
CA ALA A 91 -14.32 -17.43 -14.56
C ALA A 91 -14.20 -18.67 -13.67
N LYS A 92 -13.66 -18.53 -12.45
CA LYS A 92 -13.63 -19.61 -11.47
C LYS A 92 -14.95 -19.73 -10.72
N GLN A 93 -15.50 -18.60 -10.28
CA GLN A 93 -16.71 -18.54 -9.47
C GLN A 93 -17.31 -17.14 -9.53
N GLU A 94 -18.62 -17.06 -9.79
CA GLU A 94 -19.35 -15.81 -9.90
C GLU A 94 -19.62 -15.16 -8.53
N VAL A 95 -19.90 -15.96 -7.49
CA VAL A 95 -20.24 -15.48 -6.14
C VAL A 95 -19.28 -16.06 -5.13
N TRP A 96 -18.49 -15.21 -4.48
CA TRP A 96 -17.56 -15.59 -3.41
C TRP A 96 -18.14 -15.24 -2.05
N ASP A 97 -18.22 -16.22 -1.15
CA ASP A 97 -18.40 -15.93 0.27
C ASP A 97 -17.04 -15.51 0.84
N VAL A 98 -16.94 -14.26 1.27
CA VAL A 98 -15.72 -13.66 1.85
C VAL A 98 -15.95 -13.22 3.29
N SER A 99 -17.02 -13.71 3.92
CA SER A 99 -17.37 -13.37 5.30
C SER A 99 -16.32 -13.81 6.33
N ASP A 100 -15.50 -14.80 5.99
CA ASP A 100 -14.40 -15.34 6.81
C ASP A 100 -13.04 -14.68 6.51
N VAL A 101 -12.94 -13.88 5.44
CA VAL A 101 -11.69 -13.20 5.08
C VAL A 101 -11.56 -11.91 5.89
N THR A 102 -10.58 -11.88 6.79
CA THR A 102 -10.24 -10.63 7.50
C THR A 102 -9.68 -9.61 6.52
N SER A 103 -10.29 -8.42 6.47
CA SER A 103 -10.02 -7.35 5.49
C SER A 103 -8.63 -6.71 5.57
N ARG A 104 -7.72 -7.28 6.36
CA ARG A 104 -6.46 -6.67 6.74
C ARG A 104 -5.30 -7.41 6.08
N LEU A 105 -4.95 -6.98 4.87
CA LEU A 105 -3.76 -7.46 4.16
C LEU A 105 -2.51 -7.09 4.97
N ARG A 106 -1.93 -8.07 5.67
CA ARG A 106 -0.69 -7.90 6.43
C ARG A 106 0.49 -8.22 5.52
N TRP A 107 1.10 -7.20 4.95
CA TRP A 107 2.40 -7.33 4.27
C TRP A 107 3.52 -6.92 5.23
N GLN A 108 4.58 -7.72 5.33
CA GLN A 108 5.79 -7.32 6.06
C GLN A 108 6.60 -6.36 5.19
N VAL A 109 6.80 -5.13 5.67
CA VAL A 109 7.76 -4.19 5.07
C VAL A 109 8.95 -4.10 6.00
N SER A 110 10.09 -4.66 5.58
CA SER A 110 11.37 -4.50 6.25
C SER A 110 11.99 -3.16 5.81
N ALA A 111 12.17 -2.23 6.73
CA ALA A 111 13.01 -1.05 6.49
C ALA A 111 14.45 -1.43 6.87
N ALA A 112 15.36 -1.39 5.90
CA ALA A 112 16.80 -1.36 6.18
C ALA A 112 17.17 0.00 6.78
#